data_AF-A0A8J5RLK1-F1
#
_entry.id   AF-A0A8J5RLK1-F1
#
_cell.length_a   1.000
_cell.length_b   1.000
_cell.length_c   1.000
_cell.angle_alpha   90.00
_cell.angle_beta   90.00
_cell.angle_gamma   90.00
#
_symmetry.space_group_name_H-M   'P 1'
#
loop_
_entity.id
_entity.type
_entity.pdbx_description
1 polymer ?
#
loop_
_entity_poly.entity_id
_entity_poly.type
_entity_poly.pdbx_seq_one_letter_code
_entity_poly.pdbx_strand_id
1 'polypeptide(L)'
;MVIHFTRASGHEIGTGTFLDRFLFSSSPAQEGGSPCQKCGHLIKHEGVMMSCLDCFLDGGNLYLFDYAVSPAFFLAKARGGTCTIAASDPADLVIHRAKYLLNNGFGMYSLFKNNCEDFAIYCKTGLLVQTAFSVGRSGQLASLTAAFSAVASSPLRFLTTSAGGLAIVTSGMYCVGRYVSDIGVRRDVIKVPVERLVEHWAQDVSPAQECHCHADGGGGGCG
;
A
#
# COMPACT_ATOMS: atom_id res chain seq x y z
N MET A 1 -11.41 8.29 -16.69
CA MET A 1 -11.05 8.79 -15.35
C MET A 1 -10.32 7.68 -14.61
N VAL A 2 -9.35 8.03 -13.76
CA VAL A 2 -8.54 7.10 -12.97
C VAL A 2 -8.77 7.47 -11.50
N ILE A 3 -9.09 6.49 -10.66
CA ILE A 3 -9.12 6.66 -9.20
C ILE A 3 -7.83 6.05 -8.66
N HIS A 4 -7.03 6.83 -7.94
CA HIS A 4 -5.74 6.42 -7.42
C HIS A 4 -5.50 6.97 -6.01
N PHE A 5 -4.57 6.34 -5.29
CA PHE A 5 -4.21 6.71 -3.92
C PHE A 5 -2.81 7.32 -3.91
N THR A 6 -2.67 8.53 -3.38
CA THR A 6 -1.42 9.31 -3.39
C THR A 6 -1.03 9.81 -2.00
N ARG A 7 0.28 10.01 -1.83
CA ARG A 7 0.89 10.65 -0.65
C ARG A 7 0.63 12.15 -0.66
N ALA A 8 0.53 12.78 0.52
CA ALA A 8 0.71 14.21 0.70
C ALA A 8 2.02 14.73 0.08
N SER A 9 1.92 15.70 -0.81
CA SER A 9 3.07 16.53 -1.21
C SER A 9 3.50 17.39 -0.02
N GLY A 10 4.71 17.18 0.50
CA GLY A 10 5.28 17.99 1.60
C GLY A 10 6.05 17.22 2.68
N HIS A 11 6.08 15.89 2.63
CA HIS A 11 6.93 15.11 3.56
C HIS A 11 8.21 14.67 2.82
N GLU A 12 9.23 15.53 2.92
CA GLU A 12 10.54 15.43 2.28
C GLU A 12 11.32 14.17 2.72
N ILE A 13 11.26 13.10 1.93
CA ILE A 13 12.35 12.12 1.84
C ILE A 13 12.41 11.66 0.37
N GLY A 14 12.69 12.60 -0.54
CA GLY A 14 13.01 12.31 -1.94
C GLY A 14 14.40 12.83 -2.22
N THR A 15 15.37 11.94 -2.38
CA THR A 15 16.79 12.29 -2.60
C THR A 15 17.05 12.79 -4.03
N GLY A 16 16.00 13.05 -4.82
CA GLY A 16 16.11 13.49 -6.21
C GLY A 16 16.55 12.36 -7.15
N THR A 17 16.23 11.10 -6.83
CA THR A 17 16.70 9.94 -7.60
C THR A 17 15.65 9.44 -8.56
N PHE A 18 16.06 8.68 -9.59
CA PHE A 18 15.19 8.03 -10.58
C PHE A 18 14.02 7.23 -9.97
N LEU A 19 14.17 6.76 -8.72
CA LEU A 19 13.12 6.06 -7.98
C LEU A 19 11.94 6.97 -7.64
N ASP A 20 12.14 8.27 -7.42
CA ASP A 20 11.06 9.21 -7.14
C ASP A 20 10.02 9.20 -8.26
N ARG A 21 10.46 9.13 -9.53
CA ARG A 21 9.58 9.05 -10.71
C ARG A 21 8.74 7.77 -10.81
N PHE A 22 9.17 6.66 -10.20
CA PHE A 22 8.39 5.42 -10.11
C PHE A 22 7.51 5.37 -8.85
N LEU A 23 7.85 6.13 -7.82
CA LEU A 23 7.11 6.23 -6.57
C LEU A 23 5.94 7.23 -6.67
N PHE A 24 6.01 8.15 -7.64
CA PHE A 24 4.91 9.01 -8.04
C PHE A 24 4.00 8.26 -9.03
N SER A 25 2.90 7.69 -8.52
CA SER A 25 1.74 7.37 -9.37
C SER A 25 1.06 8.66 -9.90
N SER A 26 1.47 9.81 -9.37
CA SER A 26 1.12 11.16 -9.80
C SER A 26 2.28 12.11 -9.40
N SER A 27 2.89 12.78 -10.38
CA SER A 27 3.96 13.76 -10.15
C SER A 27 3.47 15.00 -9.39
N PRO A 28 4.37 15.75 -8.72
CA PRO A 28 4.06 17.08 -8.21
C PRO A 28 3.64 17.97 -9.38
N ALA A 29 2.45 18.55 -9.28
CA ALA A 29 1.98 19.49 -10.29
C ALA A 29 2.86 20.74 -10.30
N GLN A 30 3.16 21.24 -11.50
CA GLN A 30 3.72 22.57 -11.71
C GLN A 30 2.85 23.61 -10.98
N GLU A 31 3.45 24.32 -10.03
CA GLU A 31 2.85 25.52 -9.45
C GLU A 31 2.66 26.55 -10.58
N GLY A 32 1.41 26.83 -10.96
CA GLY A 32 1.07 27.93 -11.87
C GLY A 32 0.32 27.59 -13.17
N GLY A 33 -0.04 26.32 -13.42
CA GLY A 33 -0.86 25.94 -14.59
C GLY A 33 -2.37 26.11 -14.38
N SER A 34 -3.11 26.43 -15.45
CA SER A 34 -4.59 26.40 -15.43
C SER A 34 -5.09 24.98 -15.12
N PRO A 35 -6.18 24.82 -14.33
CA PRO A 35 -6.74 23.50 -14.02
C PRO A 35 -7.04 22.68 -15.29
N CYS A 36 -6.80 21.38 -15.23
CA CYS A 36 -7.10 20.48 -16.36
C CYS A 36 -8.59 20.57 -16.73
N GLN A 37 -8.92 20.89 -17.98
CA GLN A 37 -10.31 21.02 -18.43
C GLN A 37 -11.11 19.70 -18.39
N LYS A 38 -10.43 18.53 -18.41
CA LYS A 38 -11.07 17.21 -18.41
C LYS A 38 -11.47 16.73 -17.02
N CYS A 39 -10.61 16.93 -16.02
CA CYS A 39 -10.84 16.42 -14.67
C CYS A 39 -10.86 17.51 -13.60
N GLY A 40 -10.76 18.78 -13.99
CA GLY A 40 -10.75 19.91 -13.08
C GLY A 40 -9.71 19.75 -11.99
N HIS A 41 -8.54 19.17 -12.31
CA HIS A 41 -7.52 18.79 -11.32
C HIS A 41 -7.08 20.03 -10.54
N LEU A 42 -7.77 20.25 -9.43
CA LEU A 42 -7.47 21.20 -8.38
C LEU A 42 -6.77 20.38 -7.30
N ILE A 43 -5.68 20.92 -6.81
CA ILE A 43 -4.68 20.19 -6.06
C ILE A 43 -5.27 19.72 -4.71
N LYS A 44 -5.86 18.53 -4.68
CA LYS A 44 -6.12 17.79 -3.42
C LYS A 44 -4.91 16.91 -3.19
N HIS A 45 -4.11 17.33 -2.22
CA HIS A 45 -2.72 16.91 -2.09
C HIS A 45 -2.53 15.51 -1.49
N GLU A 46 -3.56 14.84 -0.96
CA GLU A 46 -3.41 13.55 -0.28
C GLU A 46 -4.66 12.69 -0.37
N GLY A 47 -4.47 11.38 -0.36
CA GLY A 47 -5.54 10.41 -0.20
C GLY A 47 -6.02 9.82 -1.53
N VAL A 48 -7.27 9.36 -1.53
CA VAL A 48 -7.90 8.80 -2.73
C VAL A 48 -8.43 9.94 -3.59
N MET A 49 -8.00 10.00 -4.84
CA MET A 49 -8.36 11.07 -5.75
C MET A 49 -8.72 10.53 -7.14
N MET A 50 -9.36 11.39 -7.94
CA MET A 50 -9.76 11.07 -9.30
C MET A 50 -9.13 12.05 -10.30
N SER A 51 -8.51 11.53 -11.35
CA SER A 51 -7.85 12.30 -12.41
C SER A 51 -8.26 11.82 -13.80
N CYS A 52 -8.00 12.62 -14.84
CA CYS A 52 -8.04 12.11 -16.21
C CYS A 52 -6.79 11.26 -16.49
N LEU A 53 -6.84 10.44 -17.54
CA LEU A 53 -5.72 9.55 -17.85
C LEU A 53 -4.43 10.33 -18.16
N ASP A 54 -4.55 11.45 -18.87
CA ASP A 54 -3.39 12.27 -19.25
C ASP A 54 -2.69 12.87 -18.02
N CYS A 55 -3.47 13.40 -17.06
CA CYS A 55 -2.94 13.92 -15.80
C CYS A 55 -2.38 12.82 -14.89
N PHE A 56 -2.96 11.62 -14.92
CA PHE A 56 -2.42 10.47 -14.20
C PHE A 56 -1.06 10.03 -14.77
N LEU A 57 -0.93 10.01 -16.09
CA LEU A 57 0.29 9.55 -16.74
C LEU A 57 1.43 10.54 -16.64
N ASP A 58 1.15 11.84 -16.78
CA ASP A 58 2.18 12.88 -16.81
C ASP A 58 3.32 12.55 -17.81
N GLY A 59 2.93 12.06 -18.99
CA GLY A 59 3.87 11.61 -20.03
C GLY A 59 4.54 10.25 -19.78
N GLY A 60 4.14 9.54 -18.72
CA GLY A 60 4.54 8.17 -18.40
C GLY A 60 3.81 7.10 -19.22
N ASN A 61 4.19 5.84 -18.99
CA ASN A 61 3.60 4.67 -19.65
C ASN A 61 2.71 3.88 -18.69
N LEU A 62 1.67 3.24 -19.22
CA LEU A 62 0.85 2.30 -18.47
C LEU A 62 1.44 0.89 -18.52
N TYR A 63 1.32 0.21 -17.39
CA TYR A 63 1.46 -1.24 -17.31
C TYR A 63 0.17 -1.82 -16.75
N LEU A 64 -0.36 -2.85 -17.41
CA LEU A 64 -1.56 -3.55 -16.95
C LEU A 64 -1.14 -4.65 -15.97
N PHE A 65 -1.68 -4.60 -14.75
CA PHE A 65 -1.45 -5.61 -13.73
C PHE A 65 -2.34 -6.84 -13.99
N ASP A 66 -1.74 -8.03 -14.05
CA ASP A 66 -2.46 -9.27 -14.34
C ASP A 66 -3.03 -9.92 -13.07
N TYR A 67 -4.29 -10.36 -13.12
CA TYR A 67 -4.97 -11.07 -12.03
C TYR A 67 -5.25 -12.52 -12.43
N ALA A 68 -5.46 -13.40 -11.44
CA ALA A 68 -5.74 -14.82 -11.64
C ALA A 68 -4.68 -15.54 -12.51
N VAL A 69 -3.42 -15.13 -12.42
CA VAL A 69 -2.35 -15.79 -13.19
C VAL A 69 -2.01 -17.15 -12.57
N SER A 70 -1.48 -18.06 -13.38
CA SER A 70 -0.99 -19.33 -12.86
C SER A 70 0.26 -19.15 -12.00
N PRO A 71 0.54 -20.03 -11.02
CA PRO A 71 1.77 -19.99 -10.23
C PRO A 71 3.04 -19.97 -11.10
N ALA A 72 3.04 -20.73 -12.20
CA ALA A 72 4.15 -20.75 -13.15
C ALA A 72 4.37 -19.38 -13.81
N PHE A 73 3.30 -18.73 -14.25
CA PHE A 73 3.38 -17.38 -14.83
C PHE A 73 3.85 -16.36 -13.79
N PHE A 74 3.32 -16.41 -12.58
CA PHE A 74 3.71 -15.56 -11.47
C PHE A 74 5.19 -15.70 -11.12
N LEU A 75 5.71 -16.93 -11.08
CA LEU A 75 7.12 -17.20 -10.79
C LEU A 75 8.04 -16.77 -11.94
N ALA A 76 7.60 -16.93 -13.19
CA ALA A 76 8.37 -16.54 -14.38
C ALA A 76 8.57 -15.02 -14.51
N LYS A 77 7.68 -14.19 -13.95
CA LYS A 77 7.87 -12.74 -13.91
C LYS A 77 8.97 -12.39 -12.93
N ALA A 78 10.15 -11.99 -13.41
CA ALA A 78 11.29 -11.64 -12.55
C ALA A 78 10.99 -10.47 -11.60
N ARG A 79 10.17 -9.50 -12.03
CA ARG A 79 9.81 -8.29 -11.28
C ARG A 79 8.49 -8.49 -10.55
N GLY A 80 8.50 -8.30 -9.22
CA GLY A 80 7.28 -8.20 -8.40
C GLY A 80 6.42 -6.98 -8.75
N GLY A 81 5.17 -6.94 -8.28
CA GLY A 81 4.26 -5.81 -8.53
C GLY A 81 3.72 -5.74 -9.97
N THR A 82 3.72 -6.85 -10.70
CA THR A 82 3.22 -6.91 -12.10
C THR A 82 2.03 -7.85 -12.29
N CYS A 83 1.82 -8.78 -11.37
CA CYS A 83 0.71 -9.72 -11.42
C CYS A 83 0.43 -10.30 -10.03
N THR A 84 -0.71 -10.95 -9.88
CA THR A 84 -1.10 -11.71 -8.69
C THR A 84 -1.87 -12.98 -9.06
N ILE A 85 -1.75 -14.01 -8.22
CA ILE A 85 -2.53 -15.24 -8.34
C ILE A 85 -3.98 -15.00 -7.89
N ALA A 86 -4.25 -13.96 -7.09
CA ALA A 86 -5.60 -13.60 -6.69
C ALA A 86 -6.49 -13.22 -7.88
N ALA A 87 -7.73 -13.69 -7.87
CA ALA A 87 -8.72 -13.27 -8.84
C ALA A 87 -9.24 -11.85 -8.53
N SER A 88 -9.49 -11.08 -9.58
CA SER A 88 -10.27 -9.84 -9.47
C SER A 88 -11.73 -10.18 -9.24
N ASP A 89 -12.39 -9.38 -8.42
CA ASP A 89 -13.85 -9.37 -8.34
C ASP A 89 -14.49 -8.79 -9.62
N PRO A 90 -15.80 -9.03 -9.82
CA PRO A 90 -16.61 -8.40 -10.85
C PRO A 90 -16.46 -6.87 -10.90
N ALA A 91 -16.56 -6.31 -12.10
CA ALA A 91 -16.27 -4.89 -12.35
C ALA A 91 -17.17 -3.93 -11.56
N ASP A 92 -18.43 -4.30 -11.33
CA ASP A 92 -19.38 -3.54 -10.52
C ASP A 92 -18.91 -3.41 -9.06
N LEU A 93 -18.44 -4.50 -8.44
CA LEU A 93 -17.87 -4.46 -7.09
C LEU A 93 -16.58 -3.65 -7.03
N VAL A 94 -15.72 -3.79 -8.04
CA VAL A 94 -14.46 -3.02 -8.13
C VAL A 94 -14.74 -1.53 -8.24
N ILE A 95 -15.65 -1.13 -9.13
CA ILE A 95 -16.04 0.28 -9.34
C ILE A 95 -16.72 0.82 -8.08
N HIS A 96 -17.57 0.02 -7.45
CA HIS A 96 -18.22 0.38 -6.19
C HIS A 96 -17.19 0.70 -5.11
N ARG A 97 -16.23 -0.20 -4.85
CA ARG A 97 -15.17 0.03 -3.86
C ARG A 97 -14.36 1.28 -4.18
N ALA A 98 -13.88 1.44 -5.41
CA ALA A 98 -13.06 2.58 -5.78
C ALA A 98 -13.80 3.92 -5.60
N LYS A 99 -15.08 3.99 -6.00
CA LYS A 99 -15.92 5.19 -5.82
C LYS A 99 -16.24 5.45 -4.36
N TYR A 100 -16.51 4.41 -3.58
CA TYR A 100 -16.78 4.56 -2.15
C TYR A 100 -15.56 5.13 -1.43
N LEU A 101 -14.36 4.61 -1.72
CA LEU A 101 -13.10 5.09 -1.15
C LEU A 101 -12.71 6.49 -1.64
N LEU A 102 -13.08 6.87 -2.87
CA LEU A 102 -12.90 8.25 -3.35
C LEU A 102 -13.65 9.26 -2.47
N ASN A 103 -14.81 8.89 -1.94
CA ASN A 103 -15.64 9.78 -1.11
C ASN A 103 -15.29 9.71 0.38
N ASN A 104 -14.71 8.59 0.84
CA ASN A 104 -14.53 8.31 2.26
C ASN A 104 -13.06 8.17 2.70
N GLY A 105 -12.11 8.14 1.77
CA GLY A 105 -10.69 7.93 2.03
C GLY A 105 -10.28 6.45 2.15
N PHE A 106 -8.96 6.21 2.14
CA PHE A 106 -8.37 4.87 2.28
C PHE A 106 -7.27 4.83 3.36
N GLY A 107 -7.53 5.46 4.50
CA GLY A 107 -6.54 5.65 5.56
C GLY A 107 -5.37 6.55 5.15
N MET A 108 -4.34 6.59 5.99
CA MET A 108 -3.13 7.38 5.74
C MET A 108 -2.17 6.67 4.78
N TYR A 109 -1.63 7.41 3.82
CA TYR A 109 -0.69 6.87 2.84
C TYR A 109 0.67 6.56 3.50
N SER A 110 1.17 5.35 3.28
CA SER A 110 2.50 4.91 3.72
C SER A 110 3.17 4.04 2.67
N LEU A 111 4.34 4.46 2.18
CA LEU A 111 5.09 3.79 1.12
C LEU A 111 5.32 2.30 1.37
N PHE A 112 5.51 1.91 2.63
CA PHE A 112 5.87 0.54 3.01
C PHE A 112 4.69 -0.29 3.55
N LYS A 113 3.49 0.29 3.71
CA LYS A 113 2.37 -0.39 4.40
C LYS A 113 0.99 -0.21 3.76
N ASN A 114 0.61 1.03 3.46
CA ASN A 114 -0.70 1.37 2.93
C ASN A 114 -0.47 2.33 1.77
N ASN A 115 -0.09 1.79 0.63
CA ASN A 115 0.32 2.55 -0.54
C ASN A 115 -0.66 2.34 -1.71
N CYS A 116 -0.29 2.84 -2.89
CA CYS A 116 -1.08 2.74 -4.10
C CYS A 116 -1.32 1.29 -4.57
N GLU A 117 -0.39 0.37 -4.31
CA GLU A 117 -0.55 -1.06 -4.62
C GLU A 117 -1.59 -1.69 -3.70
N ASP A 118 -1.53 -1.43 -2.40
CA ASP A 118 -2.53 -1.92 -1.43
C ASP A 118 -3.94 -1.44 -1.79
N PHE A 119 -4.06 -0.16 -2.14
CA PHE A 119 -5.32 0.42 -2.61
C PHE A 119 -5.85 -0.28 -3.87
N ALA A 120 -5.00 -0.47 -4.88
CA ALA A 120 -5.39 -1.11 -6.13
C ALA A 120 -5.77 -2.58 -5.92
N ILE A 121 -4.99 -3.34 -5.14
CA ILE A 121 -5.27 -4.73 -4.79
C ILE A 121 -6.57 -4.83 -4.01
N TYR A 122 -6.81 -3.98 -3.03
CA TYR A 122 -8.07 -3.97 -2.28
C TYR A 122 -9.26 -3.64 -3.19
N CYS A 123 -9.16 -2.59 -4.01
CA CYS A 123 -10.22 -2.24 -4.95
C CYS A 123 -10.55 -3.41 -5.89
N LYS A 124 -9.55 -4.18 -6.31
CA LYS A 124 -9.71 -5.28 -7.27
C LYS A 124 -10.15 -6.59 -6.63
N THR A 125 -9.74 -6.90 -5.41
CA THR A 125 -9.93 -8.24 -4.79
C THR A 125 -10.78 -8.22 -3.52
N GLY A 126 -10.90 -7.05 -2.88
CA GLY A 126 -11.49 -6.88 -1.55
C GLY A 126 -10.66 -7.44 -0.41
N LEU A 127 -9.43 -7.91 -0.70
CA LEU A 127 -8.54 -8.51 0.28
C LEU A 127 -7.68 -7.45 0.95
N LEU A 128 -7.54 -7.58 2.27
CA LEU A 128 -6.59 -6.82 3.08
C LEU A 128 -5.76 -7.78 3.91
N VAL A 129 -4.51 -7.40 4.12
CA VAL A 129 -3.62 -8.09 5.05
C VAL A 129 -4.07 -7.78 6.48
N GLN A 130 -4.28 -8.81 7.28
CA GLN A 130 -4.83 -8.68 8.63
C GLN A 130 -3.94 -7.83 9.55
N THR A 131 -2.62 -7.76 9.33
CA THR A 131 -1.74 -6.86 10.10
C THR A 131 -1.79 -5.39 9.66
N ALA A 132 -2.31 -5.10 8.47
CA ALA A 132 -2.62 -3.74 8.02
C ALA A 132 -4.02 -3.30 8.51
N PHE A 133 -4.96 -4.23 8.66
CA PHE A 133 -6.30 -3.99 9.20
C PHE A 133 -6.33 -3.97 10.74
N SER A 134 -5.53 -4.79 11.42
CA SER A 134 -5.40 -4.80 12.87
C SER A 134 -4.18 -3.98 13.29
N VAL A 135 -4.37 -2.67 13.47
CA VAL A 135 -3.39 -1.78 14.11
C VAL A 135 -3.33 -2.15 15.60
N GLY A 136 -2.60 -3.22 15.94
CA GLY A 136 -2.49 -3.66 17.33
C GLY A 136 -2.01 -5.08 17.57
N ARG A 137 -0.85 -5.48 17.02
CA ARG A 137 -0.02 -6.56 17.63
C ARG A 137 1.41 -6.56 17.10
N SER A 138 2.32 -5.96 17.87
CA SER A 138 3.77 -6.09 17.73
C SER A 138 4.18 -7.56 17.87
N GLY A 139 4.34 -8.28 16.76
CA GLY A 139 4.76 -9.69 16.81
C GLY A 139 5.46 -10.28 15.58
N GLN A 140 5.57 -9.56 14.46
CA GLN A 140 6.08 -10.15 13.21
C GLN A 140 7.58 -9.93 12.93
N LEU A 141 8.27 -9.08 13.71
CA LEU A 141 9.71 -8.83 13.48
C LEU A 141 10.58 -10.06 13.82
N ALA A 142 10.14 -10.93 14.74
CA ALA A 142 10.90 -12.11 15.16
C ALA A 142 11.01 -13.20 14.07
N SER A 143 10.03 -13.28 13.15
CA SER A 143 9.96 -14.35 12.15
C SER A 143 10.99 -14.17 11.01
N LEU A 144 11.26 -12.92 10.62
CA LEU A 144 12.20 -12.63 9.53
C LEU A 144 13.64 -12.93 9.98
N THR A 145 14.00 -12.57 11.21
CA THR A 145 15.30 -12.86 11.83
C THR A 145 15.55 -14.36 12.01
N ALA A 146 14.50 -15.14 12.31
CA ALA A 146 14.58 -16.59 12.43
C ALA A 146 14.86 -17.26 11.07
N ALA A 147 14.26 -16.77 9.98
CA ALA A 147 14.51 -17.28 8.63
C ALA A 147 15.96 -17.05 8.17
N PHE A 148 16.55 -15.87 8.46
CA PHE A 148 17.96 -15.61 8.20
C PHE A 148 18.90 -16.48 9.05
N SER A 149 18.52 -16.77 10.30
CA SER A 149 19.31 -17.61 11.21
C SER A 149 19.29 -19.10 10.84
N ALA A 150 18.19 -19.60 10.26
CA ALA A 150 18.05 -20.99 9.81
C ALA A 150 18.94 -21.31 8.59
N VAL A 151 19.32 -20.32 7.78
CA VAL A 151 20.27 -20.53 6.67
C VAL A 151 21.65 -20.90 7.21
N ALA A 152 22.05 -20.35 8.37
CA ALA A 152 23.35 -20.62 8.98
C ALA A 152 23.51 -22.05 9.53
N SER A 153 22.40 -22.72 9.85
CA SER A 153 22.35 -24.07 10.44
C SER A 153 21.90 -25.17 9.48
N SER A 154 21.62 -24.85 8.22
CA SER A 154 21.13 -25.81 7.21
C SER A 154 22.25 -26.33 6.29
N PRO A 155 22.06 -27.51 5.64
CA PRO A 155 22.96 -28.01 4.59
C PRO A 155 23.15 -27.03 3.41
N LEU A 156 22.25 -26.06 3.27
CA LEU A 156 22.28 -25.00 2.27
C LEU A 156 23.55 -24.13 2.38
N ARG A 157 24.18 -24.07 3.56
CA ARG A 157 25.45 -23.36 3.78
C ARG A 157 26.55 -23.83 2.83
N PHE A 158 26.61 -25.12 2.50
CA PHE A 158 27.59 -25.65 1.55
C PHE A 158 27.33 -25.14 0.12
N LEU A 159 26.07 -25.04 -0.30
CA LEU A 159 25.71 -24.48 -1.61
C LEU A 159 26.01 -22.98 -1.69
N THR A 160 25.91 -22.23 -0.59
CA THR A 160 26.24 -20.80 -0.58
C THR A 160 27.73 -20.46 -0.66
N THR A 161 28.63 -21.46 -0.64
CA THR A 161 30.09 -21.23 -0.67
C THR A 161 30.64 -20.83 -2.04
N SER A 162 29.89 -21.07 -3.11
CA SER A 162 30.25 -20.65 -4.47
C SER A 162 29.28 -19.59 -4.97
N ALA A 163 29.73 -18.71 -5.87
CA ALA A 163 28.89 -17.66 -6.44
C ALA A 163 27.63 -18.22 -7.13
N GLY A 164 27.76 -19.34 -7.85
CA GLY A 164 26.63 -20.00 -8.52
C GLY A 164 25.64 -20.60 -7.53
N GLY A 165 26.12 -21.30 -6.50
CA GLY A 165 25.22 -21.87 -5.50
C GLY A 165 24.56 -20.82 -4.60
N LEU A 166 25.26 -19.72 -4.28
CA LEU A 166 24.65 -18.56 -3.62
C LEU A 166 23.53 -17.95 -4.46
N ALA A 167 23.76 -17.76 -5.77
CA ALA A 167 22.75 -17.23 -6.68
C ALA A 167 21.49 -18.12 -6.77
N ILE A 168 21.67 -19.45 -6.80
CA ILE A 168 20.55 -20.40 -6.80
C ILE A 168 19.75 -20.29 -5.51
N VAL A 169 20.43 -20.26 -4.35
CA VAL A 169 19.78 -20.17 -3.05
C VAL A 169 19.01 -18.87 -2.90
N THR A 170 19.62 -17.73 -3.21
CA THR A 170 18.96 -16.42 -3.10
C THR A 170 17.78 -16.30 -4.07
N SER A 171 17.92 -16.78 -5.31
CA SER A 171 16.84 -16.80 -6.29
C SER A 171 15.69 -17.70 -5.84
N GLY A 172 16.00 -18.90 -5.33
CA GLY A 172 15.00 -19.83 -4.79
C GLY A 172 14.25 -19.23 -3.61
N MET A 173 14.98 -18.63 -2.65
CA MET A 173 14.39 -17.94 -1.50
C MET A 173 13.51 -16.77 -1.93
N TYR A 174 13.95 -15.99 -2.92
CA TYR A 174 13.16 -14.89 -3.48
C TYR A 174 11.87 -15.40 -4.16
N CYS A 175 11.94 -16.45 -4.98
CA CYS A 175 10.78 -17.06 -5.64
C CYS A 175 9.77 -17.60 -4.62
N VAL A 176 10.25 -18.34 -3.61
CA VAL A 176 9.39 -18.86 -2.53
C VAL A 176 8.78 -17.71 -1.75
N GLY A 177 9.59 -16.72 -1.34
CA GLY A 177 9.13 -15.53 -0.62
C GLY A 177 8.05 -14.78 -1.40
N ARG A 178 8.29 -14.49 -2.68
CA ARG A 178 7.31 -13.82 -3.55
C ARG A 178 6.01 -14.63 -3.65
N TYR A 179 6.11 -15.95 -3.82
CA TYR A 179 4.95 -16.82 -3.93
C TYR A 179 4.11 -16.82 -2.64
N VAL A 180 4.73 -16.98 -1.48
CA VAL A 180 3.99 -17.05 -0.21
C VAL A 180 3.47 -15.68 0.26
N SER A 181 4.07 -14.58 -0.21
CA SER A 181 3.61 -13.21 0.07
C SER A 181 2.49 -12.74 -0.86
N ASP A 182 2.23 -13.43 -1.98
CA ASP A 182 1.13 -13.08 -2.89
C ASP A 182 -0.22 -13.08 -2.15
N ILE A 183 -1.04 -12.06 -2.41
CA ILE A 183 -2.34 -11.88 -1.75
C ILE A 183 -3.30 -13.04 -2.01
N GLY A 184 -3.14 -13.77 -3.11
CA GLY A 184 -3.92 -14.97 -3.44
C GLY A 184 -3.43 -16.26 -2.80
N VAL A 185 -2.25 -16.26 -2.17
CA VAL A 185 -1.62 -17.45 -1.55
C VAL A 185 -1.54 -17.34 -0.04
N ARG A 186 -1.24 -16.15 0.48
CA ARG A 186 -1.09 -15.91 1.92
C ARG A 186 -2.39 -16.20 2.68
N ARG A 187 -2.26 -16.59 3.95
CA ARG A 187 -3.39 -17.02 4.80
C ARG A 187 -3.89 -15.95 5.76
N ASP A 188 -3.13 -14.88 5.94
CA ASP A 188 -3.41 -13.76 6.83
C ASP A 188 -4.09 -12.60 6.10
N VAL A 189 -4.92 -12.92 5.11
CA VAL A 189 -5.78 -11.94 4.42
C VAL A 189 -7.22 -12.19 4.73
N ILE A 190 -7.98 -11.10 4.82
CA ILE A 190 -9.42 -11.12 5.02
C ILE A 190 -10.09 -10.34 3.90
N LYS A 191 -11.24 -10.83 3.44
CA LYS A 191 -12.09 -10.11 2.50
C LYS A 191 -13.00 -9.18 3.29
N VAL A 192 -12.90 -7.88 3.06
CA VAL A 192 -13.60 -6.86 3.85
C VAL A 192 -14.49 -6.00 2.94
N PRO A 193 -15.80 -5.87 3.23
CA PRO A 193 -16.66 -4.90 2.56
C PRO A 193 -16.13 -3.46 2.77
N VAL A 194 -16.34 -2.59 1.79
CA VAL A 194 -15.73 -1.25 1.80
C VAL A 194 -16.30 -0.34 2.86
N GLU A 195 -17.57 -0.54 3.20
CA GLU A 195 -18.29 0.16 4.26
C GLU A 195 -17.62 -0.12 5.61
N ARG A 196 -17.39 -1.41 5.91
CA ARG A 196 -16.71 -1.84 7.14
C ARG A 196 -15.27 -1.37 7.22
N LEU A 197 -14.59 -1.27 6.08
CA LEU A 197 -13.22 -0.77 6.03
C LEU A 197 -13.16 0.70 6.43
N VAL A 198 -14.06 1.52 5.88
CA VAL A 198 -14.13 2.96 6.18
C VAL A 198 -14.53 3.20 7.63
N GLU A 199 -15.47 2.43 8.18
CA GLU A 199 -15.83 2.49 9.60
C GLU A 199 -14.62 2.26 10.52
N HIS A 200 -13.77 1.29 10.19
CA HIS A 200 -12.56 1.01 10.97
C HIS A 200 -11.59 2.19 10.97
N TRP A 201 -11.32 2.79 9.81
CA TRP A 201 -10.40 3.93 9.73
C TRP A 201 -10.96 5.22 10.31
N ALA A 202 -12.28 5.42 10.28
CA ALA A 202 -12.90 6.54 10.97
C ALA A 202 -12.68 6.46 12.49
N GLN A 203 -12.69 5.25 13.06
CA GLN A 203 -12.44 5.01 14.48
C GLN A 203 -10.96 5.23 14.86
N ASP A 204 -10.02 4.89 13.96
CA ASP A 204 -8.60 5.13 14.17
C ASP A 204 -8.23 6.65 14.20
N VAL A 205 -9.10 7.53 13.70
CA VAL A 205 -8.85 8.97 13.51
C VAL A 205 -9.47 9.87 14.59
N SER A 206 -10.26 9.37 15.56
CA SER A 206 -10.85 10.23 16.63
C SER A 206 -11.23 9.49 17.93
N PRO A 207 -10.87 10.02 19.14
CA PRO A 207 -9.63 10.67 19.53
C PRO A 207 -8.99 10.04 20.79
N ALA A 208 -7.68 9.84 20.78
CA ALA A 208 -6.86 9.87 22.01
C ALA A 208 -6.42 11.31 22.27
N GLN A 209 -7.36 12.21 22.53
CA GLN A 209 -7.08 13.56 23.04
C GLN A 209 -8.28 14.13 23.78
N GLU A 210 -8.60 13.51 24.90
CA GLU A 210 -9.42 14.12 25.96
C GLU A 210 -8.66 13.95 27.27
N CYS A 211 -7.59 14.74 27.43
CA CYS A 211 -6.97 14.96 28.73
C CYS A 211 -7.44 16.32 29.25
N HIS A 212 -8.51 16.26 30.05
CA HIS A 212 -8.82 17.13 31.19
C HIS A 212 -8.34 18.59 31.12
N CYS A 213 -9.22 19.48 30.67
CA CYS A 213 -9.25 20.84 31.22
C CYS A 213 -9.92 20.76 32.60
N HIS A 214 -9.12 20.70 33.67
CA HIS A 214 -9.64 20.97 35.01
C HIS A 214 -9.94 22.46 35.11
N ALA A 215 -11.23 22.78 35.24
CA ALA A 215 -11.67 24.05 35.76
C ALA A 215 -11.24 24.13 37.23
N ASP A 216 -10.48 25.18 37.58
CA ASP A 216 -10.40 25.63 38.97
C ASP A 216 -10.73 27.12 38.97
N GLY A 217 -11.94 27.41 39.45
CA GLY A 217 -12.50 28.75 39.56
C GLY A 217 -13.25 28.87 40.87
N GLY A 218 -12.73 29.73 41.75
CA GLY A 218 -13.37 30.22 42.97
C GLY A 218 -12.66 29.75 44.24
N GLY A 219 -12.15 30.60 45.13
CA GLY A 219 -12.24 32.05 45.27
C GLY A 219 -11.97 32.42 46.74
N GLY A 220 -11.64 33.69 46.99
CA GLY A 220 -11.84 34.32 48.31
C GLY A 220 -10.58 34.76 49.05
N GLY A 221 -10.46 36.07 49.25
CA GLY A 221 -9.50 36.66 50.19
C GLY A 221 -9.40 38.18 50.03
N CYS A 222 -10.38 38.92 50.56
CA CYS A 222 -10.32 40.38 50.74
C CYS A 222 -9.25 40.78 51.76
N GLY A 223 -8.61 41.93 51.54
CA GLY A 223 -7.69 42.59 52.49
C GLY A 223 -6.72 43.51 51.78
#